data_AF-A0A9W5QCI7-F1
#
_entry.id   AF-A0A9W5QCI7-F1
#
_cell.length_a   1.000
_cell.length_b   1.000
_cell.length_c   1.000
_cell.angle_alpha   90.00
_cell.angle_beta   90.00
_cell.angle_gamma   90.00
#
_symmetry.space_group_name_H-M   'P 1'
#
loop_
_entity.id
_entity.type
_entity.pdbx_description
1 polymer ?
#
loop_
_entity_poly.entity_id
_entity_poly.type
_entity_poly.pdbx_seq_one_letter_code
_entity_poly.pdbx_strand_id
1 'polypeptide(L)'
;MEKKVYYSIVSSTRFSRNEENRTIIEENIKKGENHFLIRNDDYGECFEVDFEKQITEEENENWILETVIGFAEKYKITEFELWKKFEGDSTYDKGFGIVIVGSMDNPMLKFKEVYSGSLENWNISWDKGKQTYEKIYFKLAL
;
A
#
# COMPACT_ATOMS: atom_id res chain seq x y z
N MET A 1 -17.91 10.41 -18.75
CA MET A 1 -18.49 9.80 -17.54
C MET A 1 -17.35 9.72 -16.54
N GLU A 2 -17.42 10.46 -15.44
CA GLU A 2 -16.40 10.38 -14.39
C GLU A 2 -16.47 8.97 -13.80
N LYS A 3 -15.38 8.19 -13.90
CA LYS A 3 -15.31 6.85 -13.33
C LYS A 3 -14.76 6.97 -11.92
N LYS A 4 -15.40 6.34 -10.94
CA LYS A 4 -14.81 6.23 -9.60
C LYS A 4 -13.68 5.21 -9.60
N VAL A 5 -12.68 5.48 -8.76
CA VAL A 5 -11.60 4.55 -8.44
C VAL A 5 -11.58 4.37 -6.93
N TYR A 6 -11.47 3.11 -6.53
CA TYR A 6 -11.33 2.70 -5.15
C TYR A 6 -9.90 2.31 -4.91
N TYR A 7 -9.31 2.83 -3.84
CA TYR A 7 -7.94 2.57 -3.42
C TYR A 7 -7.92 1.88 -2.07
N SER A 8 -6.96 1.00 -1.85
CA SER A 8 -6.68 0.37 -0.56
C SER A 8 -5.19 0.46 -0.28
N ILE A 9 -4.85 0.94 0.91
CA ILE A 9 -3.51 0.91 1.48
C ILE A 9 -3.51 -0.14 2.57
N VAL A 10 -2.73 -1.22 2.41
CA VAL A 10 -2.70 -2.33 3.35
C VAL A 10 -1.28 -2.66 3.80
N SER A 11 -1.11 -3.02 5.07
CA SER A 11 0.10 -3.67 5.57
C SER A 11 -0.32 -4.86 6.43
N SER A 12 0.07 -6.07 6.02
CA SER A 12 -0.33 -7.32 6.66
C SER A 12 0.84 -7.98 7.36
N THR A 13 0.58 -8.57 8.53
CA THR A 13 1.59 -9.35 9.25
C THR A 13 2.05 -10.58 8.45
N ARG A 14 1.18 -11.16 7.62
CA ARG A 14 1.46 -12.38 6.84
C ARG A 14 2.31 -12.11 5.61
N PHE A 15 2.19 -10.94 5.00
CA PHE A 15 2.94 -10.56 3.80
C PHE A 15 4.15 -9.65 4.08
N SER A 16 4.18 -8.98 5.23
CA SER A 16 5.36 -8.21 5.66
C SER A 16 6.51 -9.14 6.02
N ARG A 17 7.72 -8.82 5.55
CA ARG A 17 8.96 -9.51 5.94
C ARG A 17 9.67 -8.82 7.10
N ASN A 18 9.15 -7.68 7.54
CA ASN A 18 9.68 -6.89 8.62
C ASN A 18 9.00 -7.27 9.95
N GLU A 19 9.76 -7.89 10.87
CA GLU A 19 9.26 -8.28 12.20
C GLU A 19 8.78 -7.09 13.03
N GLU A 20 9.40 -5.91 12.85
CA GLU A 20 8.99 -4.67 13.53
C GLU A 20 7.62 -4.22 13.05
N ASN A 21 7.35 -4.23 11.74
CA ASN A 21 6.01 -3.94 11.20
C ASN A 21 4.96 -4.89 11.79
N ARG A 22 5.27 -6.19 11.87
CA ARG A 22 4.34 -7.19 12.42
C ARG A 22 3.97 -6.85 13.86
N THR A 23 4.98 -6.57 14.67
CA THR A 23 4.83 -6.19 16.08
C THR A 23 3.97 -4.92 16.22
N ILE A 24 4.25 -3.90 15.41
CA ILE A 24 3.48 -2.64 15.40
C ILE A 24 2.00 -2.90 15.09
N ILE A 25 1.69 -3.72 14.08
CA ILE A 25 0.31 -4.03 13.69
C ILE A 25 -0.40 -4.76 14.83
N GLU A 26 0.18 -5.85 15.34
CA GLU A 26 -0.40 -6.64 16.44
C GLU A 26 -0.65 -5.79 17.69
N GLU A 27 0.27 -4.90 18.04
CA GLU A 27 0.11 -4.00 19.18
C GLU A 27 -1.02 -2.98 18.99
N ASN A 28 -1.13 -2.39 17.80
CA ASN A 28 -2.19 -1.41 17.53
C ASN A 28 -3.57 -2.05 17.47
N ILE A 29 -3.68 -3.31 17.00
CA ILE A 29 -4.92 -4.10 17.10
C ILE A 29 -5.32 -4.28 18.57
N LYS A 30 -4.38 -4.66 19.44
CA LYS A 30 -4.64 -4.82 20.88
C LYS A 30 -5.08 -3.52 21.56
N LYS A 31 -4.58 -2.37 21.07
CA LYS A 31 -4.95 -1.03 21.55
C LYS A 31 -6.29 -0.54 21.00
N GLY A 32 -6.86 -1.22 20.00
CA GLY A 32 -8.09 -0.80 19.32
C GLY A 32 -7.91 0.48 18.50
N GLU A 33 -6.70 0.73 17.99
CA GLU A 33 -6.43 1.91 17.15
C GLU A 33 -7.19 1.79 15.82
N ASN A 34 -7.70 2.93 15.33
CA ASN A 34 -8.40 2.97 14.06
C ASN A 34 -7.50 2.47 12.92
N HIS A 35 -8.12 1.81 11.93
CA HIS A 35 -7.47 1.21 10.75
C HIS A 35 -6.70 -0.08 11.01
N PHE A 36 -6.61 -0.54 12.26
CA PHE A 36 -6.02 -1.83 12.58
C PHE A 36 -7.12 -2.87 12.81
N LEU A 37 -7.13 -3.93 12.02
CA LEU A 37 -8.18 -4.95 12.05
C LEU A 37 -7.65 -6.34 11.73
N ILE A 38 -8.48 -7.35 12.04
CA ILE A 38 -8.24 -8.75 11.69
C ILE A 38 -9.20 -9.09 10.54
N ARG A 39 -8.67 -9.33 9.35
CA ARG A 39 -9.43 -9.81 8.19
C ARG A 39 -9.68 -11.31 8.30
N ASN A 40 -10.80 -11.73 7.73
CA ASN A 40 -11.18 -13.15 7.67
C ASN A 40 -10.57 -13.90 6.48
N ASP A 41 -9.72 -13.24 5.69
CA ASP A 41 -9.06 -13.81 4.51
C ASP A 41 -7.55 -14.01 4.75
N ASP A 42 -6.80 -14.23 3.67
CA ASP A 42 -5.38 -14.54 3.74
C ASP A 42 -4.51 -13.40 4.28
N TYR A 43 -5.03 -12.17 4.36
CA TYR A 43 -4.30 -11.02 4.89
C TYR A 43 -4.21 -11.03 6.43
N GLY A 44 -5.18 -11.61 7.15
CA GLY A 44 -5.14 -11.71 8.61
C GLY A 44 -5.05 -10.35 9.32
N GLU A 45 -4.11 -10.20 10.25
CA GLU A 45 -3.90 -8.96 11.01
C GLU A 45 -3.27 -7.88 10.14
N CYS A 46 -3.96 -6.73 10.04
CA CYS A 46 -3.61 -5.68 9.10
C CYS A 46 -3.75 -4.27 9.68
N PHE A 47 -2.94 -3.37 9.13
CA PHE A 47 -3.33 -1.98 8.92
C PHE A 47 -4.02 -1.86 7.55
N GLU A 48 -5.17 -1.21 7.47
CA GLU A 48 -5.92 -1.01 6.21
C GLU A 48 -6.69 0.31 6.18
N VAL A 49 -6.56 1.03 5.06
CA VAL A 49 -7.29 2.27 4.81
C VAL A 49 -7.75 2.32 3.36
N ASP A 50 -9.05 2.52 3.18
CA ASP A 50 -9.70 2.64 1.88
C ASP A 50 -10.04 4.09 1.52
N PHE A 51 -9.96 4.39 0.23
CA PHE A 51 -10.35 5.69 -0.33
C PHE A 51 -11.24 5.51 -1.57
N GLU A 52 -12.19 6.42 -1.74
CA GLU A 52 -12.97 6.58 -2.97
C GLU A 52 -12.63 7.95 -3.58
N LYS A 53 -12.28 7.96 -4.87
CA LYS A 53 -12.05 9.20 -5.63
C LYS A 53 -12.71 9.12 -7.00
N GLN A 54 -13.16 10.27 -7.50
CA GLN A 54 -13.54 10.41 -8.90
C GLN A 54 -12.29 10.70 -9.71
N ILE A 55 -11.98 9.89 -10.73
CA ILE A 55 -10.79 10.08 -11.55
C ILE A 55 -11.13 10.70 -12.90
N THR A 56 -10.30 11.65 -13.32
CA THR A 56 -10.17 12.11 -14.71
C THR A 56 -8.89 11.53 -15.32
N GLU A 57 -8.79 11.46 -16.65
CA GLU A 57 -7.61 10.89 -17.33
C GLU A 57 -6.28 11.60 -16.99
N GLU A 58 -6.34 12.83 -16.47
CA GLU A 58 -5.18 13.66 -16.11
C GLU A 58 -4.80 13.58 -14.62
N GLU A 59 -5.57 12.90 -13.78
CA GLU A 59 -5.36 12.94 -12.33
C GLU A 59 -4.09 12.19 -11.91
N ASN A 60 -3.17 12.94 -11.29
CA ASN A 60 -1.92 12.41 -10.74
C ASN A 60 -2.18 11.68 -9.41
N GLU A 61 -1.76 10.43 -9.33
CA GLU A 61 -1.96 9.55 -8.18
C GLU A 61 -0.89 9.68 -7.09
N ASN A 62 0.04 10.64 -7.18
CA ASN A 62 1.09 10.90 -6.18
C ASN A 62 0.56 11.10 -4.75
N TRP A 63 -0.68 11.58 -4.60
CA TRP A 63 -1.33 11.76 -3.30
C TRP A 63 -1.34 10.47 -2.46
N ILE A 64 -1.38 9.29 -3.10
CA ILE A 64 -1.39 8.02 -2.38
C ILE A 64 -0.02 7.76 -1.74
N LEU A 65 1.06 8.18 -2.39
CA LEU A 65 2.42 8.04 -1.86
C LEU A 65 2.64 8.99 -0.68
N GLU A 66 2.14 10.23 -0.77
CA GLU A 66 2.14 11.18 0.35
C GLU A 66 1.36 10.63 1.55
N THR A 67 0.21 9.99 1.28
CA THR A 67 -0.62 9.36 2.31
C THR A 67 0.12 8.19 2.99
N VAL A 68 0.80 7.35 2.22
CA VAL A 68 1.64 6.27 2.74
C VAL A 68 2.76 6.79 3.64
N ILE A 69 3.44 7.87 3.22
CA ILE A 69 4.48 8.51 4.05
C ILE A 69 3.88 9.01 5.37
N GLY A 70 2.72 9.67 5.34
CA GLY A 70 2.03 10.13 6.55
C GLY A 70 1.68 8.99 7.51
N PHE A 71 1.24 7.84 6.99
CA PHE A 71 1.00 6.66 7.82
C PHE A 71 2.27 6.05 8.38
N ALA A 72 3.34 6.02 7.60
CA ALA A 72 4.64 5.56 8.06
C ALA A 72 5.22 6.45 9.16
N GLU A 73 5.06 7.77 9.04
CA GLU A 73 5.46 8.71 10.08
C GLU A 73 4.63 8.50 11.37
N LYS A 74 3.32 8.34 11.24
CA LYS A 74 2.41 8.17 12.39
C LYS A 74 2.63 6.83 13.10
N TYR A 75 2.63 5.73 12.36
CA TYR A 75 2.59 4.39 12.93
C TYR A 75 3.92 3.65 12.90
N LYS A 76 4.94 4.20 12.23
CA LYS A 76 6.27 3.56 12.02
C LYS A 76 6.22 2.28 11.18
N ILE A 77 5.14 2.04 10.46
CA ILE A 77 5.04 0.97 9.47
C ILE A 77 5.83 1.37 8.23
N THR A 78 6.68 0.46 7.73
CA THR A 78 7.61 0.74 6.62
C THR A 78 7.34 -0.07 5.36
N GLU A 79 6.38 -0.99 5.38
CA GLU A 79 6.02 -1.83 4.23
C GLU A 79 4.52 -1.79 4.02
N PHE A 80 4.10 -1.55 2.79
CA PHE A 80 2.70 -1.45 2.40
C PHE A 80 2.48 -2.13 1.05
N GLU A 81 1.24 -2.51 0.78
CA GLU A 81 0.74 -2.79 -0.55
C GLU A 81 -0.34 -1.76 -0.88
N LEU A 82 -0.28 -1.26 -2.10
CA LEU A 82 -1.27 -0.37 -2.68
C LEU A 82 -2.06 -1.15 -3.69
N TRP A 83 -3.38 -0.99 -3.63
CA TRP A 83 -4.31 -1.65 -4.53
C TRP A 83 -5.32 -0.64 -5.04
N LYS A 84 -5.74 -0.77 -6.31
CA LYS A 84 -6.90 -0.07 -6.83
C LYS A 84 -7.79 -0.94 -7.70
N LYS A 85 -9.05 -0.50 -7.83
CA LYS A 85 -10.04 -1.02 -8.77
C LYS A 85 -10.89 0.11 -9.32
N PHE A 86 -11.44 -0.08 -10.53
CA PHE A 86 -12.36 0.89 -11.10
C PHE A 86 -13.81 0.56 -10.71
N GLU A 87 -14.67 1.56 -10.78
CA GLU A 87 -16.11 1.37 -10.61
C GLU A 87 -16.66 0.30 -11.56
N GLY A 88 -17.39 -0.66 -10.99
CA GLY A 88 -17.90 -1.84 -11.71
C GLY A 88 -17.03 -3.09 -11.55
N ASP A 89 -15.78 -2.95 -11.12
CA ASP A 89 -14.90 -4.09 -10.86
C ASP A 89 -15.18 -4.70 -9.47
N SER A 90 -15.28 -6.02 -9.42
CA SER A 90 -15.53 -6.76 -8.19
C SER A 90 -14.30 -6.87 -7.29
N THR A 91 -13.10 -6.81 -7.86
CA THR A 91 -11.84 -7.13 -7.17
C THR A 91 -10.78 -6.07 -7.41
N TYR A 92 -9.97 -5.80 -6.39
CA TYR A 92 -8.71 -5.08 -6.54
C TYR A 92 -7.75 -5.92 -7.37
N ASP A 93 -7.35 -5.42 -8.54
CA ASP A 93 -6.53 -6.18 -9.49
C ASP A 93 -5.28 -5.41 -9.97
N LYS A 94 -5.19 -4.11 -9.66
CA LYS A 94 -4.00 -3.28 -9.95
C LYS A 94 -3.32 -2.90 -8.65
N GLY A 95 -2.27 -3.63 -8.26
CA GLY A 95 -1.49 -3.30 -7.08
C GLY A 95 0.01 -3.21 -7.30
N PHE A 96 0.69 -2.70 -6.28
CA PHE A 96 2.15 -2.76 -6.11
C PHE A 96 2.52 -2.57 -4.64
N GLY A 97 3.69 -3.09 -4.24
CA GLY A 97 4.23 -2.95 -2.90
C GLY A 97 5.11 -1.70 -2.76
N ILE A 98 5.15 -1.14 -1.56
CA ILE A 98 6.02 -0.04 -1.17
C ILE A 98 6.85 -0.49 0.03
N VAL A 99 8.14 -0.19 -0.01
CA VAL A 99 9.01 -0.16 1.18
C VAL A 99 9.61 1.21 1.34
N ILE A 100 9.49 1.75 2.54
CA ILE A 100 10.08 3.02 2.94
C ILE A 100 11.41 2.74 3.61
N VAL A 101 12.48 3.32 3.10
CA VAL A 101 13.83 3.21 3.66
C VAL A 101 14.45 4.58 3.88
N GLY A 102 15.50 4.64 4.69
CA GLY A 102 16.17 5.90 5.04
C GLY A 102 15.51 6.59 6.24
N SER A 103 15.84 7.87 6.45
CA SER A 103 15.19 8.68 7.49
C SER A 103 13.78 9.06 7.04
N MET A 104 12.84 9.15 7.99
CA MET A 104 11.51 9.71 7.73
C MET A 104 11.56 11.21 7.37
N ASP A 105 12.65 11.92 7.70
CA ASP A 105 12.84 13.32 7.26
C ASP A 105 13.11 13.43 5.75
N ASN A 106 13.57 12.34 5.13
CA ASN A 106 13.82 12.26 3.69
C ASN A 106 13.62 10.80 3.22
N PRO A 107 12.35 10.32 3.20
CA PRO A 107 12.07 8.92 2.97
C PRO A 107 12.36 8.55 1.52
N MET A 108 12.99 7.40 1.33
CA MET A 108 13.17 6.80 0.02
C MET A 108 12.13 5.70 -0.19
N LEU A 109 11.35 5.82 -1.25
CA LEU A 109 10.34 4.82 -1.63
C LEU A 109 10.95 3.79 -2.59
N LYS A 110 10.86 2.52 -2.21
CA LYS A 110 11.12 1.39 -3.10
C LYS A 110 9.80 0.77 -3.52
N PHE A 111 9.60 0.55 -4.81
CA PHE A 111 8.42 -0.10 -5.36
C PHE A 111 8.71 -1.56 -5.65
N LYS A 112 7.77 -2.43 -5.29
CA LYS A 112 7.81 -3.88 -5.50
C LYS A 112 6.64 -4.30 -6.39
N GLU A 113 6.85 -5.19 -7.35
CA GLU A 113 5.72 -5.85 -8.02
C GLU A 113 4.97 -6.74 -7.03
N VAL A 114 3.64 -6.72 -7.13
CA VAL A 114 2.75 -7.69 -6.47
C VAL A 114 2.09 -8.56 -7.53
N TYR A 115 1.37 -9.60 -7.10
CA TYR A 115 0.88 -10.67 -7.97
C TYR A 115 -0.02 -10.21 -9.13
N SER A 116 -0.80 -9.14 -8.95
CA SER A 116 -1.60 -8.55 -10.03
C SER A 116 -1.44 -7.04 -10.12
N GLY A 117 -0.96 -6.58 -11.28
CA GLY A 117 -0.67 -5.16 -11.56
C GLY A 117 0.81 -4.81 -11.52
N SER A 118 1.13 -3.64 -12.04
CA SER A 118 2.44 -3.01 -11.96
C SER A 118 2.29 -1.52 -11.70
N LEU A 119 3.41 -0.84 -11.43
CA LEU A 119 3.43 0.62 -11.29
C LEU A 119 2.94 1.33 -12.56
N GLU A 120 3.05 0.71 -13.74
CA GLU A 120 2.57 1.26 -15.03
C GLU A 120 1.05 1.38 -15.09
N ASN A 121 0.32 0.68 -14.22
CA ASN A 121 -1.12 0.85 -14.10
C ASN A 121 -1.51 2.10 -13.30
N TRP A 122 -0.53 2.85 -12.79
CA TRP A 122 -0.72 4.01 -11.94
C TRP A 122 -0.17 5.28 -12.59
N ASN A 123 -0.90 6.39 -12.46
CA ASN A 123 -0.49 7.71 -12.94
C ASN A 123 0.37 8.42 -11.89
N ILE A 124 1.53 7.83 -11.58
CA ILE A 124 2.46 8.32 -10.56
C ILE A 124 3.66 8.99 -11.25
N SER A 125 3.94 10.23 -10.89
CA SER A 125 5.11 10.99 -11.34
C SER A 125 5.91 11.47 -10.13
N TRP A 126 6.44 10.52 -9.36
CA TRP A 126 7.10 10.81 -8.09
C TRP A 126 8.55 11.25 -8.28
N ASP A 127 8.85 12.52 -7.97
CA ASP A 127 10.17 13.13 -8.11
C ASP A 127 10.93 13.29 -6.78
N LYS A 128 10.24 13.11 -5.65
CA LYS A 128 10.81 13.23 -4.29
C LYS A 128 11.53 11.94 -3.86
N GLY A 129 12.85 11.94 -3.92
CA GLY A 129 13.68 10.80 -3.52
C GLY A 129 14.04 9.86 -4.67
N LYS A 130 14.80 8.80 -4.40
CA LYS A 130 15.20 7.84 -5.43
C LYS A 130 14.18 6.72 -5.54
N GLN A 131 13.32 6.81 -6.54
CA GLN A 131 12.48 5.70 -6.97
C GLN A 131 13.37 4.53 -7.37
N THR A 132 13.21 3.39 -6.70
CA THR A 132 13.85 2.14 -7.10
C THR A 132 12.78 1.08 -7.27
N TYR A 133 12.73 0.50 -8.46
CA TYR A 133 11.81 -0.58 -8.79
C TYR A 133 12.52 -1.93 -8.64
N GLU A 134 11.97 -2.83 -7.85
CA GLU A 134 12.51 -4.17 -7.65
C GLU A 134 11.40 -5.20 -7.96
N LYS A 135 11.61 -6.01 -9.00
CA LYS A 135 10.71 -7.14 -9.30
C LYS A 135 10.99 -8.25 -8.30
N ILE A 136 10.05 -8.53 -7.40
CA ILE A 136 10.15 -9.64 -6.46
C ILE A 136 9.14 -10.71 -6.88
N TYR A 137 9.65 -11.81 -7.45
CA TYR A 137 8.81 -12.96 -7.78
C TYR A 137 8.44 -13.72 -6.50
N PHE A 138 7.17 -13.71 -6.13
CA PHE A 138 6.64 -14.60 -5.11
C PHE A 138 6.39 -15.97 -5.75
N LYS A 139 7.20 -16.96 -5.38
CA LYS A 139 6.87 -18.36 -5.68
C LYS A 139 5.78 -18.76 -4.69
N LEU A 140 4.53 -18.78 -5.13
CA LEU A 140 3.45 -19.45 -4.39
C LEU A 140 3.91 -20.90 -4.19
N ALA A 141 4.11 -21.30 -2.94
CA ALA A 141 4.25 -22.70 -2.61
C ALA A 141 2.88 -23.34 -2.88
N LEU A 142 2.80 -24.14 -3.94
CA LEU A 142 1.68 -25.03 -4.25
C LEU A 142 1.58 -26.13 -3.18
#